data_AF-A0A3N7FEM0-F1
#
_entry.id   AF-A0A3N7FEM0-F1
#
_cell.length_a   1.000
_cell.length_b   1.000
_cell.length_c   1.000
_cell.angle_alpha   90.00
_cell.angle_beta   90.00
_cell.angle_gamma   90.00
#
_symmetry.space_group_name_H-M   'P 1'
#
loop_
_entity.id
_entity.type
_entity.pdbx_description
1 polymer ?
#
loop_
_entity_poly.entity_id
_entity_poly.type
_entity_poly.pdbx_seq_one_letter_code
_entity_poly.pdbx_strand_id
1 'polypeptide(L)'
;MIELDYFFTQNDEKSGHYQLIQFAQNEPWRLVQDGELLGSLEKWNGKWQQLSGNPLSDALLQGISKMIESQHYHQLPAKLLSRWGNVIAEVVTKSDHEYLIICKEAVSFRSFVTIFSKFVSTMLNDEWPVSFKLFNADFSEDFELTAHPVKASYSFGWKD
;
A
#
# COMPACT_ATOMS: atom_id res chain seq x y z
N MET A 1 6.41 -7.60 -0.15
CA MET A 1 7.36 -6.80 -0.93
C MET A 1 6.58 -5.78 -1.73
N ILE A 2 7.02 -4.52 -1.73
CA ILE A 2 6.49 -3.44 -2.57
C ILE A 2 7.64 -2.99 -3.47
N GLU A 3 7.35 -2.83 -4.77
CA GLU A 3 8.30 -2.33 -5.76
C GLU A 3 7.65 -1.17 -6.52
N LEU A 4 8.37 -0.06 -6.65
CA LEU A 4 7.91 1.12 -7.37
C LEU A 4 8.95 1.57 -8.38
N ASP A 5 8.49 1.85 -9.61
CA ASP A 5 9.31 2.45 -10.65
C ASP A 5 9.24 3.99 -10.59
N TYR A 6 10.37 4.61 -10.25
CA TYR A 6 10.50 6.06 -10.20
C TYR A 6 11.30 6.60 -11.37
N PHE A 7 10.65 7.41 -12.21
CA PHE A 7 11.29 8.14 -13.28
C PHE A 7 11.59 9.55 -12.80
N PHE A 8 12.87 9.84 -12.58
CA PHE A 8 13.34 11.15 -12.20
C PHE A 8 13.69 11.97 -13.43
N THR A 9 13.05 13.13 -13.57
CA THR A 9 13.40 14.14 -14.57
C THR A 9 13.53 15.49 -13.87
N GLN A 10 14.70 16.10 -13.99
CA GLN A 10 14.93 17.48 -13.57
C GLN A 10 15.62 18.22 -14.70
N ASN A 11 15.17 19.45 -14.97
CA ASN A 11 15.83 20.33 -15.93
C ASN A 11 17.29 20.52 -15.48
N ASP A 12 18.23 19.93 -16.23
CA ASP A 12 19.70 19.92 -16.06
C ASP A 12 20.37 18.69 -15.38
N GLU A 13 19.63 17.74 -14.80
CA GLU A 13 20.21 16.44 -14.40
C GLU A 13 19.89 15.35 -15.44
N LYS A 14 20.75 14.33 -15.53
CA LYS A 14 20.44 13.13 -16.33
C LYS A 14 19.15 12.51 -15.80
N SER A 15 18.16 12.37 -16.67
CA SER A 15 16.98 11.56 -16.37
C SER A 15 17.42 10.17 -15.92
N GLY A 16 16.87 9.70 -14.81
CA GLY A 16 17.22 8.42 -14.20
C GLY A 16 15.97 7.58 -13.94
N HIS A 17 16.09 6.28 -14.17
CA HIS A 17 15.09 5.30 -13.74
C HIS A 17 15.61 4.62 -12.48
N TYR A 18 14.80 4.66 -11.43
CA TYR A 18 15.12 4.11 -10.14
C TYR A 18 14.04 3.12 -9.73
N GLN A 19 14.44 1.99 -9.15
CA GLN A 19 13.54 1.05 -8.51
C GLN A 19 13.59 1.26 -7.00
N LEU A 20 12.42 1.44 -6.39
CA LEU A 20 12.23 1.56 -4.95
C LEU A 20 11.65 0.26 -4.44
N ILE A 21 12.40 -0.45 -3.59
CA ILE A 21 12.00 -1.77 -3.09
C ILE A 21 11.88 -1.74 -1.57
N GLN A 22 10.72 -2.10 -1.04
CA GLN A 22 10.51 -2.38 0.37
C GLN A 22 10.20 -3.87 0.55
N PHE A 23 11.09 -4.61 1.20
CA PHE A 23 10.92 -6.06 1.37
C PHE A 23 9.76 -6.39 2.33
N ALA A 24 9.69 -5.71 3.47
CA ALA A 24 8.62 -5.86 4.45
C ALA A 24 8.12 -4.51 4.99
N GLN A 25 6.91 -4.53 5.55
CA GLN A 25 6.30 -3.36 6.18
C GLN A 25 7.19 -2.87 7.34
N ASN A 26 7.45 -1.56 7.38
CA ASN A 26 8.36 -0.87 8.30
C ASN A 26 9.87 -1.16 8.11
N GLU A 27 10.26 -1.87 7.05
CA GLU A 27 11.68 -1.89 6.67
C GLU A 27 12.07 -0.66 5.85
N PRO A 28 13.35 -0.26 5.87
CA PRO A 28 13.86 0.78 4.99
C PRO A 28 13.64 0.43 3.51
N TRP A 29 13.26 1.44 2.74
CA TRP A 29 13.22 1.36 1.29
C TRP A 29 14.63 1.24 0.73
N ARG A 30 14.81 0.41 -0.29
CA ARG A 30 16.04 0.27 -1.06
C ARG A 30 15.90 1.02 -2.37
N LEU A 31 16.91 1.81 -2.69
CA LEU A 31 17.00 2.52 -3.95
C LEU A 31 17.96 1.76 -4.86
N VAL A 32 17.47 1.30 -6.01
CA VAL A 32 18.24 0.54 -7.00
C VAL A 32 18.21 1.29 -8.34
N GLN A 33 19.32 1.30 -9.06
CA GLN A 33 19.42 1.83 -10.42
C GLN A 33 20.25 0.87 -11.27
N ASP A 34 19.74 0.48 -12.44
CA ASP A 34 20.42 -0.46 -13.35
C ASP A 34 20.89 -1.77 -12.67
N GLY A 35 20.14 -2.23 -11.66
CA GLY A 35 20.46 -3.42 -10.86
C GLY A 35 21.46 -3.19 -9.71
N GLU A 36 22.00 -1.99 -9.55
CA GLU A 36 22.91 -1.63 -8.47
C GLU A 36 22.17 -0.98 -7.29
N LEU A 37 22.44 -1.45 -6.06
CA LEU A 37 21.90 -0.84 -4.83
C LEU A 37 22.64 0.47 -4.54
N LEU A 38 21.94 1.59 -4.71
CA LEU A 38 22.49 2.93 -4.45
C LEU A 38 22.45 3.30 -2.96
N GLY A 39 21.46 2.79 -2.22
CA GLY A 39 21.30 3.12 -0.81
C GLY A 39 19.97 2.69 -0.22
N SER A 40 19.69 3.17 1.00
CA SER A 40 18.41 2.93 1.67
C SER A 40 17.85 4.16 2.37
N LEU A 41 16.52 4.19 2.49
CA LEU A 41 15.73 5.32 2.93
C LEU A 41 14.73 4.88 3.99
N GLU A 42 14.59 5.68 5.05
CA GLU A 42 13.59 5.44 6.08
C GLU A 42 12.94 6.76 6.51
N LYS A 43 11.68 6.68 6.96
CA LYS A 43 10.98 7.82 7.54
C LYS A 43 11.12 7.78 9.06
N TRP A 44 11.99 8.62 9.61
CA TRP A 44 12.18 8.75 11.05
C TRP A 44 11.63 10.10 11.56
N ASN A 45 10.80 10.07 12.60
CA ASN A 45 10.12 11.25 13.15
C ASN A 45 9.41 12.12 12.09
N GLY A 46 8.76 11.46 11.13
CA GLY A 46 8.02 12.13 10.07
C GLY A 46 8.89 12.71 8.95
N LYS A 47 10.22 12.55 9.00
CA LYS A 47 11.16 13.01 7.97
C LYS A 47 11.83 11.84 7.28
N TRP A 48 11.89 11.90 5.97
CA TRP A 48 12.65 10.94 5.17
C TRP A 48 14.14 11.22 5.28
N GLN A 49 14.91 10.17 5.51
CA GLN A 49 16.35 10.23 5.65
C GLN A 49 16.99 9.06 4.92
N GLN A 50 18.12 9.32 4.28
CA GLN A 50 18.98 8.27 3.77
C GLN A 50 19.76 7.64 4.91
N LEU A 51 19.71 6.32 5.02
CA LEU A 51 20.41 5.53 6.03
C LEU A 51 21.77 5.01 5.54
N SER A 52 21.88 4.73 4.24
CA SER A 52 23.09 4.13 3.66
C SER A 52 23.26 4.52 2.20
N GLY A 53 24.49 4.35 1.69
CA GLY A 53 24.85 4.64 0.30
C GLY A 53 25.50 6.01 0.10
N ASN A 54 25.74 6.35 -1.16
CA ASN A 54 26.26 7.67 -1.54
C ASN A 54 25.16 8.72 -1.35
N PRO A 55 25.49 9.95 -0.87
CA PRO A 55 24.49 10.99 -0.64
C PRO A 55 23.63 11.24 -1.88
N LEU A 56 22.32 11.11 -1.73
CA LEU A 56 21.36 11.47 -2.77
C LEU A 56 21.22 12.99 -2.83
N SER A 57 20.94 13.53 -4.02
CA SER A 57 20.56 14.94 -4.15
C SER A 57 19.25 15.19 -3.42
N ASP A 58 19.09 16.40 -2.86
CA ASP A 58 17.86 16.79 -2.16
C ASP A 58 16.62 16.66 -3.06
N ALA A 59 16.77 16.96 -4.35
CA ALA A 59 15.70 16.85 -5.33
C ALA A 59 15.25 15.40 -5.54
N LEU A 60 16.21 14.47 -5.69
CA LEU A 60 15.91 13.05 -5.82
C LEU A 60 15.27 12.50 -4.54
N LEU A 61 15.84 12.84 -3.37
CA LEU A 61 15.28 12.43 -2.07
C LEU A 61 13.84 12.94 -1.90
N GLN A 62 13.58 14.20 -2.22
CA GLN A 62 12.23 14.78 -2.14
C GLN A 62 11.26 14.10 -3.11
N GLY A 63 11.71 13.85 -4.35
CA GLY A 63 10.93 13.17 -5.38
C GLY A 63 10.52 11.75 -4.98
N ILE A 64 11.48 10.94 -4.53
CA ILE A 64 11.26 9.60 -4.01
C ILE A 64 10.32 9.62 -2.81
N SER A 65 10.58 10.49 -1.83
CA SER A 65 9.78 10.61 -0.61
C SER A 65 8.32 10.91 -0.94
N LYS A 66 8.08 11.86 -1.87
CA LYS A 66 6.75 12.21 -2.33
C LYS A 66 6.08 11.06 -3.06
N MET A 67 6.81 10.32 -3.88
CA MET A 67 6.28 9.14 -4.58
C MET A 67 5.84 8.08 -3.57
N ILE A 68 6.70 7.72 -2.60
CA ILE A 68 6.39 6.75 -1.55
C ILE A 68 5.16 7.20 -0.75
N GLU A 69 5.08 8.48 -0.38
CA GLU A 69 3.93 9.02 0.35
C GLU A 69 2.63 9.07 -0.46
N SER A 70 2.73 9.24 -1.78
CA SER A 70 1.58 9.20 -2.68
C SER A 70 1.03 7.79 -2.88
N GLN A 71 1.83 6.77 -2.55
CA GLN A 71 1.38 5.40 -2.60
C GLN A 71 0.35 5.14 -1.48
N HIS A 72 -0.90 4.88 -1.86
CA HIS A 72 -2.01 4.69 -0.94
C HIS A 72 -1.97 3.36 -0.15
N TYR A 73 -0.98 2.50 -0.37
CA TYR A 73 -0.87 1.18 0.26
C TYR A 73 -0.81 1.24 1.80
N HIS A 74 -0.22 2.29 2.38
CA HIS A 74 -0.21 2.48 3.84
C HIS A 74 -1.57 2.88 4.43
N GLN A 75 -2.49 3.38 3.61
CA GLN A 75 -3.77 3.87 4.09
C GLN A 75 -4.83 2.78 4.16
N LEU A 76 -4.78 1.76 3.30
CA LEU A 76 -5.83 0.73 3.27
C LEU A 76 -5.92 -0.04 4.60
N PRO A 77 -4.83 -0.53 5.22
CA PRO A 77 -4.89 -1.16 6.54
C PRO A 77 -5.51 -0.24 7.60
N ALA A 78 -5.09 1.02 7.65
CA ALA A 78 -5.63 2.01 8.58
C ALA A 78 -7.12 2.28 8.34
N LYS A 79 -7.55 2.38 7.08
CA LYS A 79 -8.97 2.55 6.69
C LYS A 79 -9.81 1.33 7.07
N LEU A 80 -9.30 0.12 6.85
CA LEU A 80 -9.95 -1.13 7.22
C LEU A 80 -10.13 -1.21 8.75
N LEU A 81 -9.09 -0.93 9.52
CA LEU A 81 -9.15 -0.89 10.97
C LEU A 81 -10.04 0.26 11.49
N SER A 82 -10.08 1.40 10.82
CA SER A 82 -10.99 2.49 11.19
C SER A 82 -12.46 2.11 10.96
N ARG A 83 -12.78 1.38 9.89
CA ARG A 83 -14.16 1.00 9.54
C ARG A 83 -14.64 -0.23 10.32
N TRP A 84 -13.76 -1.19 10.53
CA TRP A 84 -14.09 -2.51 11.06
C TRP A 84 -13.23 -2.89 12.28
N GLY A 85 -12.65 -1.93 13.01
CA GLY A 85 -11.77 -2.22 14.15
C GLY A 85 -12.44 -2.90 15.35
N ASN A 86 -13.78 -2.96 15.38
CA ASN A 86 -14.52 -3.79 16.33
C ASN A 86 -14.62 -5.27 15.91
N VAL A 87 -14.30 -5.58 14.64
CA VAL A 87 -14.38 -6.91 14.03
C VAL A 87 -13.01 -7.44 13.62
N ILE A 88 -12.15 -6.59 13.08
CA ILE A 88 -10.78 -6.92 12.64
C ILE A 88 -9.83 -6.72 13.83
N ALA A 89 -9.02 -7.74 14.10
CA ALA A 89 -7.92 -7.69 15.05
C ALA A 89 -6.68 -7.08 14.40
N GLU A 90 -6.35 -7.54 13.19
CA GLU A 90 -5.11 -7.18 12.50
C GLU A 90 -5.30 -7.17 10.98
N VAL A 91 -4.57 -6.27 10.31
CA VAL A 91 -4.42 -6.26 8.86
C VAL A 91 -2.94 -6.29 8.53
N VAL A 92 -2.48 -7.36 7.89
CA VAL A 92 -1.09 -7.57 7.50
C VAL A 92 -0.94 -7.33 6.00
N THR A 93 -0.05 -6.42 5.61
CA THR A 93 0.28 -6.17 4.21
C THR A 93 1.32 -7.17 3.73
N LYS A 94 0.99 -8.00 2.73
CA LYS A 94 1.94 -8.96 2.12
C LYS A 94 2.63 -8.37 0.90
N SER A 95 1.87 -7.67 0.06
CA SER A 95 2.40 -6.86 -1.03
C SER A 95 1.54 -5.61 -1.23
N ASP A 96 1.88 -4.81 -2.24
CA ASP A 96 1.04 -3.74 -2.80
C ASP A 96 -0.41 -4.16 -3.10
N HIS A 97 -0.60 -5.41 -3.55
CA HIS A 97 -1.89 -5.95 -3.98
C HIS A 97 -2.38 -7.13 -3.14
N GLU A 98 -1.73 -7.46 -2.02
CA GLU A 98 -2.11 -8.61 -1.20
C GLU A 98 -2.16 -8.26 0.29
N TYR A 99 -3.31 -8.53 0.91
CA TYR A 99 -3.57 -8.26 2.33
C TYR A 99 -4.13 -9.49 3.03
N LEU A 100 -3.69 -9.67 4.28
CA LEU A 100 -4.22 -10.63 5.22
C LEU A 100 -5.01 -9.91 6.29
N ILE A 101 -6.18 -10.44 6.64
CA ILE A 101 -7.08 -9.86 7.63
C ILE A 101 -7.41 -10.93 8.66
N ILE A 102 -7.13 -10.63 9.92
CA ILE A 102 -7.42 -11.52 11.04
C ILE A 102 -8.58 -10.92 11.83
N CYS A 103 -9.67 -11.67 12.00
CA CYS A 103 -10.82 -11.24 12.76
C CYS A 103 -10.61 -11.43 14.28
N LYS A 104 -11.33 -10.64 15.08
CA LYS A 104 -11.41 -10.82 16.53
C LYS A 104 -12.25 -12.05 16.90
N GLU A 105 -12.04 -12.51 18.12
CA GLU A 105 -12.87 -13.56 18.73
C GLU A 105 -14.35 -13.13 18.81
N ALA A 106 -15.25 -14.12 18.88
CA ALA A 106 -16.69 -13.93 19.01
C ALA A 106 -17.38 -13.13 17.89
N VAL A 107 -16.72 -12.92 16.76
CA VAL A 107 -17.34 -12.39 15.53
C VAL A 107 -17.92 -13.54 14.71
N SER A 108 -19.11 -13.34 14.16
CA SER A 108 -19.62 -14.21 13.08
C SER A 108 -18.78 -14.02 11.81
N PHE A 109 -17.79 -14.90 11.61
CA PHE A 109 -16.85 -14.83 10.47
C PHE A 109 -17.58 -14.79 9.13
N ARG A 110 -18.54 -15.70 8.91
CA ARG A 110 -19.33 -15.76 7.66
C ARG A 110 -20.14 -14.49 7.40
N SER A 111 -20.73 -13.91 8.45
CA SER A 111 -21.47 -12.64 8.32
C SER A 111 -20.53 -11.51 7.95
N PHE A 112 -19.36 -11.45 8.58
CA PHE A 112 -18.36 -10.43 8.26
C PHE A 112 -17.85 -10.58 6.82
N VAL A 113 -17.45 -11.78 6.38
CA VAL A 113 -17.03 -12.06 5.01
C VAL A 113 -18.07 -11.58 4.00
N THR A 114 -19.35 -11.87 4.25
CA THR A 114 -20.46 -11.44 3.35
C THR A 114 -20.55 -9.92 3.23
N ILE A 115 -20.37 -9.20 4.34
CA ILE A 115 -20.38 -7.73 4.35
C ILE A 115 -19.10 -7.22 3.68
N PHE A 116 -17.94 -7.73 4.07
CA PHE A 116 -16.63 -7.34 3.58
C PHE A 116 -16.57 -7.40 2.05
N SER A 117 -16.96 -8.52 1.45
CA SER A 117 -16.94 -8.74 0.00
C SER A 117 -17.80 -7.75 -0.78
N LYS A 118 -18.83 -7.16 -0.15
CA LYS A 118 -19.70 -6.16 -0.80
C LYS A 118 -19.13 -4.75 -0.75
N PHE A 119 -18.30 -4.44 0.24
CA PHE A 119 -17.90 -3.06 0.53
C PHE A 119 -16.43 -2.77 0.24
N VAL A 120 -15.53 -3.76 0.34
CA VAL A 120 -14.09 -3.50 0.26
C VAL A 120 -13.68 -2.85 -1.06
N SER A 121 -14.31 -3.21 -2.19
CA SER A 121 -14.08 -2.59 -3.51
C SER A 121 -14.27 -1.08 -3.53
N THR A 122 -15.13 -0.53 -2.67
CA THR A 122 -15.37 0.93 -2.56
C THR A 122 -14.26 1.67 -1.80
N MET A 123 -13.41 0.93 -1.08
CA MET A 123 -12.29 1.47 -0.31
C MET A 123 -10.97 1.42 -1.09
N LEU A 124 -10.96 0.75 -2.25
CA LEU A 124 -9.82 0.68 -3.15
C LEU A 124 -9.76 1.95 -3.99
N ASN A 125 -8.62 2.64 -3.92
CA ASN A 125 -8.34 3.84 -4.72
C ASN A 125 -7.43 3.54 -5.92
N ASP A 126 -6.77 2.39 -5.91
CA ASP A 126 -5.77 2.02 -6.92
C ASP A 126 -6.47 1.56 -8.21
N GLU A 127 -5.76 1.54 -9.34
CA GLU A 127 -6.33 1.03 -10.61
C GLU A 127 -6.34 -0.50 -10.71
N TRP A 128 -5.61 -1.17 -9.81
CA TRP A 128 -5.33 -2.60 -9.86
C TRP A 128 -6.21 -3.43 -8.91
N PRO A 129 -6.49 -4.70 -9.23
CA PRO A 129 -7.17 -5.62 -8.32
C PRO A 129 -6.33 -5.86 -7.06
N VAL A 130 -7.00 -6.03 -5.92
CA VAL A 130 -6.37 -6.36 -4.64
C VAL A 130 -6.90 -7.69 -4.11
N SER A 131 -5.99 -8.58 -3.73
CA SER A 131 -6.27 -9.87 -3.11
C SER A 131 -6.31 -9.75 -1.59
N PHE A 132 -7.36 -10.32 -1.00
CA PHE A 132 -7.57 -10.38 0.44
C PHE A 132 -7.70 -11.83 0.87
N LYS A 133 -6.98 -12.20 1.93
CA LYS A 133 -7.16 -13.45 2.64
C LYS A 133 -7.62 -13.16 4.07
N LEU A 134 -8.82 -13.61 4.40
CA LEU A 134 -9.48 -13.37 5.68
C LEU A 134 -9.41 -14.63 6.52
N PHE A 135 -9.14 -14.48 7.81
CA PHE A 135 -9.12 -15.55 8.80
C PHE A 135 -10.03 -15.21 9.98
N ASN A 136 -10.66 -16.22 10.56
CA ASN A 136 -11.23 -16.11 11.90
C ASN A 136 -10.12 -16.13 12.97
N ALA A 137 -10.49 -15.85 14.22
CA ALA A 137 -9.52 -15.58 15.29
C ALA A 137 -8.62 -16.77 15.64
N ASP A 138 -9.11 -18.00 15.47
CA ASP A 138 -8.38 -19.24 15.76
C ASP A 138 -7.81 -19.91 14.49
N PHE A 139 -7.90 -19.23 13.34
CA PHE A 139 -7.44 -19.72 12.03
C PHE A 139 -8.08 -21.04 11.58
N SER A 140 -9.25 -21.41 12.13
CA SER A 140 -9.98 -22.61 11.72
C SER A 140 -10.84 -22.40 10.45
N GLU A 141 -11.16 -21.16 10.10
CA GLU A 141 -11.87 -20.79 8.88
C GLU A 141 -11.11 -19.67 8.13
N ASP A 142 -11.04 -19.81 6.80
CA ASP A 142 -10.47 -18.81 5.91
C ASP A 142 -11.38 -18.48 4.71
N PHE A 143 -11.13 -17.33 4.09
CA PHE A 143 -11.82 -16.89 2.88
C PHE A 143 -10.92 -16.00 2.02
N GLU A 144 -10.89 -16.26 0.71
CA GLU A 144 -10.10 -15.48 -0.24
C GLU A 144 -11.01 -14.66 -1.16
N LEU A 145 -10.62 -13.41 -1.41
CA LEU A 145 -11.34 -12.47 -2.24
C LEU A 145 -10.38 -11.63 -3.08
N THR A 146 -10.57 -11.62 -4.40
CA THR A 146 -9.98 -10.60 -5.26
C THR A 146 -11.01 -9.51 -5.51
N ALA A 147 -10.74 -8.30 -5.01
CA ALA A 147 -11.61 -7.15 -5.15
C ALA A 147 -11.08 -6.20 -6.21
N HIS A 148 -11.98 -5.74 -7.08
CA HIS A 148 -11.67 -4.72 -8.08
C HIS A 148 -12.13 -3.34 -7.57
N PRO A 149 -11.33 -2.28 -7.81
CA PRO A 149 -11.73 -0.91 -7.52
C PRO A 149 -13.02 -0.55 -8.27
N VAL A 150 -13.96 0.08 -7.57
CA VAL A 150 -15.14 0.63 -8.25
C VAL A 150 -14.68 1.84 -9.05
N LYS A 151 -14.68 1.74 -10.38
CA LYS A 151 -14.51 2.92 -11.24
C LYS A 151 -15.55 3.94 -10.84
N ALA A 152 -15.13 5.11 -10.38
CA ALA A 152 -16.03 6.22 -10.13
C ALA A 152 -16.74 6.55 -11.46
N SER A 153 -17.98 6.08 -11.64
CA SER A 153 -18.82 6.58 -12.71
C SER A 153 -19.15 8.01 -12.32
N TYR A 154 -18.43 8.97 -12.91
CA TYR A 154 -18.87 10.36 -12.95
C TYR A 154 -20.22 10.39 -13.66
N SER A 155 -21.31 10.26 -12.92
CA SER A 155 -22.63 10.69 -13.37
C SER A 155 -22.69 12.21 -13.26
N PHE A 156 -22.01 12.90 -14.18
CA PHE A 156 -22.21 14.33 -14.36
C PHE A 156 -23.50 14.52 -15.17
N GLY A 157 -24.63 14.43 -14.48
CA GLY A 157 -25.92 14.83 -15.00
C GLY A 157 -26.14 16.30 -14.70
N TRP A 158 -26.01 17.15 -15.71
CA TRP A 158 -26.76 18.41 -15.75
C TRP A 158 -27.91 18.21 -16.74
N LYS A 159 -29.12 18.10 -16.17
CA LYS A 159 -30.30 18.80 -16.67
C LYS A 159 -30.38 20.07 -15.80
N ASP A 160 -30.63 21.27 -16.29
CA ASP A 160 -31.41 21.70 -17.46
C ASP A 160 -30.67 22.74 -18.33
#